data_AF-A0A1Y0MSP2-F1
#
_entry.id   AF-A0A1Y0MSP2-F1
#
_cell.length_a   1.000
_cell.length_b   1.000
_cell.length_c   1.000
_cell.angle_alpha   90.00
_cell.angle_beta   90.00
_cell.angle_gamma   90.00
#
_symmetry.space_group_name_H-M   'P 1'
#
loop_
_entity.id
_entity.type
_entity.pdbx_description
1 polymer ?
#
loop_
_entity_poly.entity_id
_entity_poly.type
_entity_poly.pdbx_seq_one_letter_code
_entity_poly.pdbx_strand_id
1 'polypeptide(L)'
;MNRFYAQLLLILSLLVCTTACDDGDIIVTTFDFDEIQLENCGEPGDYVFYKINNSNLESISLVLGTTDEIYLSTQDRTYALNGTSNFVNYRTYSAEVGAEFFCSNVTPSTPEIVNDFAGNSGDALLEVIAVNDDNDGIALENELDELDEDGDGDPFTNPLDTDGDGLPNYIDFDDDGDNVPTANELDTENADGDDNPYTNPKDTDNDGIPDYLDPDDDGDGILTRNEDTNANLDPTDDVTDPAVGPDFLNPDVAVETFVEAYRSHTFTLTTSVTVTLLDLVLTNGSEELIRESLFLGTIDNAFNATFLVEPVFTND
;
A
#
# COMPACT_ATOMS: atom_id res chain seq x y z
N MET A 1 -58.12 50.70 49.97
CA MET A 1 -57.33 49.48 50.24
C MET A 1 -57.04 48.60 49.01
N ASN A 2 -57.71 48.74 47.87
CA ASN A 2 -57.55 47.81 46.73
C ASN A 2 -56.55 48.22 45.63
N ARG A 3 -55.80 49.32 45.75
CA ARG A 3 -54.84 49.75 44.72
C ARG A 3 -53.36 49.51 45.06
N PHE A 4 -53.04 49.25 46.34
CA PHE A 4 -51.67 48.97 46.78
C PHE A 4 -51.28 47.50 46.63
N TYR A 5 -52.23 46.56 46.74
CA TYR A 5 -51.95 45.12 46.62
C TYR A 5 -51.74 44.67 45.16
N ALA A 6 -52.29 45.38 44.18
CA ALA A 6 -52.15 45.04 42.77
C ALA A 6 -50.74 45.35 42.21
N GLN A 7 -50.04 46.34 42.77
CA GLN A 7 -48.66 46.66 42.37
C GLN A 7 -47.62 45.78 43.09
N LEU A 8 -47.93 45.26 44.28
CA LEU A 8 -47.03 44.37 45.01
C LEU A 8 -47.05 42.93 44.45
N LEU A 9 -48.17 42.49 43.88
CA LEU A 9 -48.28 41.19 43.19
C LEU A 9 -47.66 41.19 41.78
N LEU A 10 -47.53 42.36 41.14
CA LEU A 10 -46.89 42.48 39.82
C LEU A 10 -45.35 42.49 39.91
N ILE A 11 -44.79 42.85 41.06
CA ILE A 11 -43.33 42.86 41.29
C ILE A 11 -42.84 41.50 41.80
N LEU A 12 -43.70 40.71 42.46
CA LEU A 12 -43.33 39.36 42.93
C LEU A 12 -43.48 38.27 41.86
N SER A 13 -44.25 38.50 40.78
CA SER A 13 -44.31 37.58 39.63
C SER A 13 -43.21 37.82 38.58
N LEU A 14 -42.36 38.82 38.78
CA LEU A 14 -41.23 39.13 37.88
C LEU A 14 -39.90 38.57 38.41
N LEU A 15 -39.91 37.88 39.57
CA LEU A 15 -38.71 37.42 40.27
C LEU A 15 -38.55 35.89 40.32
N VAL A 16 -39.29 35.14 39.50
CA VAL A 16 -39.30 33.65 39.52
C VAL A 16 -38.91 33.03 38.17
N CYS A 17 -38.53 33.81 37.16
CA CYS A 17 -38.10 33.27 35.85
C CYS A 17 -36.60 33.41 35.56
N THR A 18 -35.75 33.61 36.58
CA THR A 18 -34.29 33.48 36.42
C THR A 18 -33.79 32.17 37.00
N THR A 19 -34.51 31.07 36.78
CA THR A 19 -33.83 29.78 36.65
C THR A 19 -33.17 29.82 35.29
N ALA A 20 -31.86 30.02 35.27
CA ALA A 20 -31.04 29.86 34.09
C ALA A 20 -31.46 28.58 33.37
N CYS A 21 -32.01 28.71 32.16
CA CYS A 21 -31.58 27.80 31.11
C CYS A 21 -30.11 28.12 30.94
N ASP A 22 -29.28 27.37 31.65
CA ASP A 22 -27.95 27.03 31.16
C ASP A 22 -28.20 26.25 29.87
N ASP A 23 -28.44 26.95 28.76
CA ASP A 23 -28.37 26.39 27.42
C ASP A 23 -26.92 26.01 27.28
N GLY A 24 -26.60 24.78 27.73
CA GLY A 24 -25.24 24.29 27.82
C GLY A 24 -24.50 24.72 26.57
N ASP A 25 -23.41 25.47 26.78
CA ASP A 25 -22.58 25.99 25.71
C ASP A 25 -22.34 24.85 24.73
N ILE A 26 -23.00 24.90 23.57
CA ILE A 26 -22.71 23.96 22.50
C ILE A 26 -21.31 24.35 22.04
N ILE A 27 -20.31 23.67 22.58
CA ILE A 27 -18.97 23.68 22.02
C ILE A 27 -19.14 23.04 20.64
N VAL A 28 -19.32 23.88 19.62
CA VAL A 28 -19.24 23.42 18.24
C VAL A 28 -17.76 23.09 18.03
N THR A 29 -17.40 21.85 18.27
CA THR A 29 -16.14 21.30 17.76
C THR A 29 -16.18 21.48 16.25
N THR A 30 -15.25 22.25 15.70
CA THR A 30 -15.21 22.56 14.27
C THR A 30 -15.06 21.29 13.43
N PHE A 31 -14.40 20.27 13.97
CA PHE A 31 -14.21 18.95 13.37
C PHE A 31 -13.97 19.07 11.85
N ASP A 32 -12.94 19.82 11.50
CA ASP A 32 -12.67 20.23 10.13
C ASP A 32 -11.38 19.56 9.63
N PHE A 33 -11.53 18.49 8.86
CA PHE A 33 -10.43 17.66 8.37
C PHE A 33 -10.57 17.29 6.88
N ASP A 34 -11.55 17.88 6.18
CA ASP A 34 -11.91 17.49 4.81
C ASP A 34 -10.76 17.78 3.82
N GLU A 35 -10.00 18.85 4.03
CA GLU A 35 -8.86 19.25 3.18
C GLU A 35 -7.49 18.92 3.80
N ILE A 36 -7.47 18.20 4.93
CA ILE A 36 -6.24 17.82 5.62
C ILE A 36 -5.81 16.43 5.14
N GLN A 37 -4.55 16.28 4.73
CA GLN A 37 -4.00 14.99 4.35
C GLN A 37 -3.79 14.10 5.58
N LEU A 38 -4.03 12.80 5.41
CA LEU A 38 -3.73 11.80 6.43
C LEU A 38 -2.23 11.52 6.39
N GLU A 39 -1.60 11.49 7.56
CA GLU A 39 -0.21 11.12 7.73
C GLU A 39 -0.12 9.86 8.61
N ASN A 40 0.99 9.14 8.52
CA ASN A 40 1.26 7.98 9.34
C ASN A 40 2.70 7.95 9.88
N CYS A 41 2.87 7.21 10.97
CA CYS A 41 4.16 6.82 11.50
C CYS A 41 4.00 5.59 12.40
N GLY A 42 5.10 5.13 12.98
CA GLY A 42 5.13 3.94 13.82
C GLY A 42 5.54 2.68 13.06
N GLU A 43 5.53 1.56 13.78
CA GLU A 43 6.02 0.25 13.33
C GLU A 43 5.09 -0.84 13.91
N PRO A 44 5.23 -2.12 13.52
CA PRO A 44 4.43 -3.19 14.10
C PRO A 44 4.42 -3.14 15.64
N GLY A 45 3.23 -2.91 16.20
CA GLY A 45 2.96 -2.77 17.62
C GLY A 45 2.54 -1.36 18.06
N ASP A 46 2.71 -0.33 17.23
CA ASP A 46 2.37 1.07 17.54
C ASP A 46 2.16 1.91 16.27
N TYR A 47 1.32 1.45 15.34
CA TYR A 47 0.99 2.24 14.15
C TYR A 47 0.14 3.45 14.53
N VAL A 48 0.47 4.61 13.97
CA VAL A 48 -0.26 5.87 14.20
C VAL A 48 -0.66 6.48 12.87
N PHE A 49 -1.94 6.81 12.73
CA PHE A 49 -2.49 7.59 11.62
C PHE A 49 -3.08 8.88 12.17
N TYR A 50 -2.73 10.03 11.62
CA TYR A 50 -3.14 11.31 12.20
C TYR A 50 -3.38 12.40 11.17
N LYS A 51 -4.18 13.39 11.58
CA LYS A 51 -4.41 14.64 10.86
C LYS A 51 -4.22 15.81 11.80
N ILE A 52 -3.54 16.85 11.32
CA ILE A 52 -3.31 18.09 12.06
C ILE A 52 -3.95 19.25 11.29
N ASN A 53 -4.91 19.93 11.92
CA ASN A 53 -5.44 21.20 11.45
C ASN A 53 -4.96 22.34 12.35
N ASN A 54 -3.80 22.90 12.04
CA ASN A 54 -3.23 24.02 12.79
C ASN A 54 -3.99 25.35 12.62
N SER A 55 -4.89 25.47 11.63
CA SER A 55 -5.76 26.65 11.53
C SER A 55 -6.81 26.70 12.64
N ASN A 56 -7.28 25.52 13.07
CA ASN A 56 -8.24 25.34 14.17
C ASN A 56 -7.59 24.83 15.46
N LEU A 57 -6.28 24.60 15.46
CA LEU A 57 -5.51 24.00 16.58
C LEU A 57 -6.11 22.67 17.04
N GLU A 58 -6.49 21.82 16.10
CA GLU A 58 -7.11 20.52 16.36
C GLU A 58 -6.40 19.36 15.64
N SER A 59 -6.56 18.15 16.16
CA SER A 59 -6.08 16.93 15.52
C SER A 59 -7.03 15.77 15.76
N ILE A 60 -6.96 14.78 14.89
CA ILE A 60 -7.47 13.44 15.15
C ILE A 60 -6.36 12.44 14.88
N SER A 61 -6.24 11.44 15.75
CA SER A 61 -5.23 10.37 15.64
C SER A 61 -5.86 9.02 15.97
N LEU A 62 -5.49 7.99 15.20
CA LEU A 62 -5.78 6.59 15.44
C LEU A 62 -4.45 5.91 15.79
N VAL A 63 -4.42 5.18 16.90
CA VAL A 63 -3.32 4.30 17.28
C VAL A 63 -3.78 2.85 17.18
N LEU A 64 -2.97 1.99 16.57
CA LEU A 64 -3.19 0.56 16.44
C LEU A 64 -1.99 -0.22 17.00
N GLY A 65 -2.22 -0.90 18.12
CA GLY A 65 -1.22 -1.72 18.80
C GLY A 65 -1.04 -3.13 18.23
N THR A 66 -1.33 -3.33 16.94
CA THR A 66 -1.20 -4.64 16.27
C THR A 66 0.25 -4.92 15.90
N THR A 67 0.72 -6.15 16.11
CA THR A 67 2.06 -6.60 15.70
C THR A 67 2.10 -7.12 14.26
N ASP A 68 0.95 -7.16 13.59
CA ASP A 68 0.89 -7.60 12.20
C ASP A 68 1.60 -6.59 11.30
N GLU A 69 2.33 -7.07 10.30
CA GLU A 69 2.98 -6.22 9.30
C GLU A 69 1.94 -5.75 8.27
N ILE A 70 1.19 -4.71 8.63
CA ILE A 70 -0.01 -4.28 7.89
C ILE A 70 0.27 -3.82 6.47
N TYR A 71 1.52 -3.49 6.13
CA TYR A 71 1.90 -2.96 4.82
C TYR A 71 2.39 -4.02 3.83
N LEU A 72 2.65 -5.25 4.27
CA LEU A 72 3.36 -6.24 3.45
C LEU A 72 2.45 -7.10 2.56
N SER A 73 1.13 -6.88 2.58
CA SER A 73 0.17 -7.69 1.82
C SER A 73 -1.13 -6.92 1.58
N THR A 74 -1.74 -7.12 0.41
CA THR A 74 -3.11 -6.64 0.13
C THR A 74 -4.10 -7.36 1.02
N GLN A 75 -4.69 -6.64 1.98
CA GLN A 75 -5.67 -7.20 2.90
C GLN A 75 -6.45 -6.10 3.61
N ASP A 76 -7.77 -6.21 3.56
CA ASP A 76 -8.64 -5.42 4.42
C ASP A 76 -8.57 -5.91 5.87
N ARG A 77 -8.37 -4.98 6.80
CA ARG A 77 -8.18 -5.26 8.22
C ARG A 77 -9.12 -4.40 9.05
N THR A 78 -9.85 -5.04 9.97
CA THR A 78 -10.73 -4.34 10.91
C THR A 78 -10.22 -4.49 12.33
N TYR A 79 -10.03 -3.35 13.00
CA TYR A 79 -9.55 -3.28 14.38
C TYR A 79 -10.61 -2.64 15.28
N ALA A 80 -11.13 -3.43 16.23
CA ALA A 80 -12.03 -2.90 17.25
C ALA A 80 -11.30 -1.90 18.15
N LEU A 81 -11.89 -0.72 18.32
CA LEU A 81 -11.40 0.29 19.25
C LEU A 81 -11.74 -0.14 20.67
N ASN A 82 -10.73 -0.13 21.55
CA ASN A 82 -10.83 -0.61 22.92
C ASN A 82 -10.27 0.37 23.96
N GLY A 83 -9.72 1.50 23.51
CA GLY A 83 -9.19 2.53 24.40
C GLY A 83 -7.84 2.22 25.03
N THR A 84 -7.21 1.11 24.67
CA THR A 84 -5.92 0.67 25.21
C THR A 84 -4.90 0.42 24.12
N SER A 85 -5.03 -0.67 23.36
CA SER A 85 -4.15 -0.97 22.22
C SER A 85 -4.61 -0.27 20.95
N ASN A 86 -5.92 -0.18 20.75
CA ASN A 86 -6.52 0.45 19.58
C ASN A 86 -7.42 1.56 20.08
N PHE A 87 -7.13 2.80 19.73
CA PHE A 87 -7.88 3.95 20.22
C PHE A 87 -7.75 5.14 19.29
N VAL A 88 -8.73 6.03 19.38
CA VAL A 88 -8.73 7.30 18.66
C VAL A 88 -8.65 8.43 19.69
N ASN A 89 -7.91 9.49 19.38
CA ASN A 89 -7.96 10.74 20.13
C ASN A 89 -8.33 11.88 19.18
N TYR A 90 -9.34 12.65 19.54
CA TYR A 90 -9.59 13.97 18.97
C TYR A 90 -9.20 15.03 20.01
N ARG A 91 -8.27 15.92 19.65
CA ARG A 91 -7.66 16.85 20.59
C ARG A 91 -7.66 18.27 20.04
N THR A 92 -7.80 19.24 20.94
CA THR A 92 -7.52 20.66 20.64
C THR A 92 -6.35 21.15 21.49
N TYR A 93 -5.62 22.15 21.01
CA TYR A 93 -4.33 22.57 21.57
C TYR A 93 -4.24 24.06 21.90
N SER A 94 -3.30 24.41 22.77
CA SER A 94 -3.01 25.80 23.14
C SER A 94 -2.26 26.59 22.05
N ALA A 95 -1.61 25.89 21.13
CA ALA A 95 -0.82 26.42 20.02
C ALA A 95 -0.66 25.33 18.95
N GLU A 96 0.00 25.66 17.84
CA GLU A 96 0.25 24.73 16.73
C GLU A 96 0.99 23.47 17.20
N VAL A 97 0.64 22.34 16.60
CA VAL A 97 1.21 21.02 16.88
C VAL A 97 1.91 20.48 15.63
N GLY A 98 3.00 19.76 15.81
CA GLY A 98 3.74 19.08 14.75
C GLY A 98 3.65 17.54 14.85
N ALA A 99 4.15 16.87 13.82
CA ALA A 99 4.18 15.40 13.71
C ALA A 99 4.88 14.72 14.91
N GLU A 100 5.85 15.38 15.53
CA GLU A 100 6.57 14.87 16.70
C GLU A 100 5.66 14.58 17.90
N PHE A 101 4.46 15.17 17.94
CA PHE A 101 3.47 14.91 18.98
C PHE A 101 2.87 13.50 18.89
N PHE A 102 2.85 12.94 17.67
CA PHE A 102 2.27 11.64 17.35
C PHE A 102 3.34 10.57 17.13
N CYS A 103 4.49 10.96 16.57
CA CYS A 103 5.52 10.03 16.10
C CYS A 103 6.74 9.92 17.02
N SER A 104 6.72 10.52 18.21
CA SER A 104 7.81 10.44 19.17
C SER A 104 7.46 9.54 20.34
N ASN A 105 8.43 8.72 20.78
CA ASN A 105 8.30 7.90 21.99
C ASN A 105 8.10 8.72 23.28
N VAL A 106 8.34 10.04 23.22
CA VAL A 106 8.08 10.98 24.31
C VAL A 106 7.19 12.08 23.78
N THR A 107 5.95 12.13 24.25
CA THR A 107 5.01 13.20 23.91
C THR A 107 5.57 14.55 24.38
N PRO A 108 5.67 15.56 23.51
CA PRO A 108 6.06 16.91 23.89
C PRO A 108 5.12 17.48 24.96
N SER A 109 5.68 18.25 25.90
CA SER A 109 4.88 18.97 26.91
C SER A 109 4.24 20.27 26.37
N THR A 110 4.57 20.65 25.13
CA THR A 110 4.08 21.85 24.45
C THR A 110 3.81 21.52 22.98
N PRO A 111 2.66 21.92 22.41
CA PRO A 111 1.57 22.69 23.03
C PRO A 111 0.80 21.91 24.11
N GLU A 112 0.07 22.61 24.98
CA GLU A 112 -0.82 21.98 25.97
C GLU A 112 -2.09 21.45 25.28
N ILE A 113 -2.53 20.26 25.67
CA ILE A 113 -3.84 19.72 25.24
C ILE A 113 -4.93 20.46 26.03
N VAL A 114 -5.82 21.13 25.32
CA VAL A 114 -6.95 21.90 25.88
C VAL A 114 -8.16 21.00 26.08
N ASN A 115 -8.49 20.19 25.07
CA ASN A 115 -9.54 19.17 25.15
C ASN A 115 -8.98 17.84 24.63
N ASP A 116 -9.34 16.73 25.28
CA ASP A 116 -8.98 15.37 24.85
C ASP A 116 -10.25 14.51 24.83
N PHE A 117 -10.74 14.23 23.64
CA PHE A 117 -11.83 13.30 23.43
C PHE A 117 -11.26 11.92 23.11
N ALA A 118 -11.56 10.95 23.97
CA ALA A 118 -11.11 9.58 23.84
C ALA A 118 -12.15 8.73 23.09
N GLY A 119 -11.70 8.08 22.01
CA GLY A 119 -12.46 7.17 21.15
C GLY A 119 -12.16 5.72 21.50
N ASN A 120 -13.00 5.15 22.36
CA ASN A 120 -12.78 3.83 22.96
C ASN A 120 -13.79 2.77 22.44
N SER A 121 -14.58 3.12 21.43
CA SER A 121 -15.64 2.29 20.85
C SER A 121 -15.78 2.61 19.36
N GLY A 122 -16.21 1.61 18.59
CA GLY A 122 -16.25 1.62 17.12
C GLY A 122 -15.16 0.71 16.55
N ASP A 123 -14.99 0.76 15.23
CA ASP A 123 -13.99 0.00 14.50
C ASP A 123 -13.14 0.92 13.63
N ALA A 124 -11.86 0.56 13.46
CA ALA A 124 -11.00 1.12 12.43
C ALA A 124 -10.87 0.09 11.29
N LEU A 125 -11.38 0.45 10.12
CA LEU A 125 -11.22 -0.31 8.88
C LEU A 125 -10.02 0.27 8.12
N LEU A 126 -9.05 -0.60 7.83
CA LEU A 126 -7.92 -0.35 6.96
C LEU A 126 -8.12 -1.15 5.68
N GLU A 127 -8.24 -0.46 4.56
CA GLU A 127 -8.17 -1.06 3.22
C GLU A 127 -6.72 -0.89 2.73
N VAL A 128 -5.98 -1.99 2.66
CA VAL A 128 -4.56 -2.00 2.30
C VAL A 128 -4.40 -2.62 0.92
N ILE A 129 -3.77 -1.88 0.02
CA ILE A 129 -3.39 -2.36 -1.32
C ILE A 129 -1.86 -2.33 -1.39
N ALA A 130 -1.26 -3.51 -1.51
CA ALA A 130 0.17 -3.70 -1.67
C ALA A 130 0.43 -4.26 -3.08
N VAL A 131 1.31 -3.59 -3.81
CA VAL A 131 1.63 -3.90 -5.20
C VAL A 131 3.12 -4.19 -5.28
N ASN A 132 3.47 -5.36 -5.81
CA ASN A 132 4.84 -5.69 -6.22
C ASN A 132 4.99 -5.33 -7.70
N ASP A 133 6.16 -4.85 -8.07
CA ASP A 133 6.52 -4.40 -9.42
C ASP A 133 8.03 -4.60 -9.58
N ASP A 134 8.47 -5.41 -10.53
CA ASP A 134 9.89 -5.66 -10.82
C ASP A 134 10.58 -4.43 -11.47
N ASN A 135 9.78 -3.45 -11.91
CA ASN A 135 10.14 -2.17 -12.52
C ASN A 135 10.79 -2.32 -13.91
N ASP A 136 10.42 -3.35 -14.65
CA ASP A 136 10.84 -3.56 -16.05
C ASP A 136 10.19 -2.56 -17.04
N GLY A 137 9.13 -1.85 -16.61
CA GLY A 137 8.41 -0.85 -17.38
C GLY A 137 7.13 -1.38 -18.04
N ILE A 138 6.75 -2.61 -17.75
CA ILE A 138 5.48 -3.23 -18.09
C ILE A 138 4.47 -2.89 -17.00
N ALA A 139 3.21 -2.77 -17.40
CA ALA A 139 2.15 -2.48 -16.46
C ALA A 139 1.61 -3.79 -15.91
N LEU A 140 1.48 -3.88 -14.58
CA LEU A 140 0.99 -5.07 -13.87
C LEU A 140 -0.31 -5.64 -14.46
N GLU A 141 -1.23 -4.81 -14.97
CA GLU A 141 -2.43 -5.32 -15.63
C GLU A 141 -2.15 -6.22 -16.85
N ASN A 142 -1.06 -5.99 -17.57
CA ASN A 142 -0.66 -6.80 -18.71
C ASN A 142 0.03 -8.09 -18.24
N GLU A 143 0.84 -8.03 -17.19
CA GLU A 143 1.52 -9.19 -16.60
C GLU A 143 0.54 -10.17 -15.95
N LEU A 144 -0.56 -9.66 -15.39
CA LEU A 144 -1.59 -10.48 -14.73
C LEU A 144 -2.53 -11.19 -15.72
N ASP A 145 -2.61 -10.78 -16.98
CA ASP A 145 -3.54 -11.36 -17.96
C ASP A 145 -3.20 -12.84 -18.29
N GLU A 146 -2.00 -13.31 -17.96
CA GLU A 146 -1.52 -14.68 -18.23
C GLU A 146 -1.80 -15.70 -17.10
N LEU A 147 -2.22 -15.25 -15.91
CA LEU A 147 -2.00 -16.01 -14.66
C LEU A 147 -3.20 -16.80 -14.10
N ASP A 148 -4.37 -16.81 -14.75
CA ASP A 148 -5.55 -17.59 -14.28
C ASP A 148 -5.54 -19.04 -14.83
N GLU A 149 -4.41 -19.75 -14.69
CA GLU A 149 -4.29 -21.14 -15.16
C GLU A 149 -5.21 -22.11 -14.41
N ASP A 150 -5.49 -21.83 -13.13
CA ASP A 150 -6.34 -22.68 -12.30
C ASP A 150 -7.86 -22.37 -12.48
N GLY A 151 -8.17 -21.26 -13.16
CA GLY A 151 -9.50 -20.85 -13.58
C GLY A 151 -10.41 -20.42 -12.43
N ASP A 152 -9.83 -19.99 -11.30
CA ASP A 152 -10.56 -19.51 -10.15
C ASP A 152 -10.92 -18.00 -10.23
N GLY A 153 -10.32 -17.30 -11.21
CA GLY A 153 -10.55 -15.89 -11.48
C GLY A 153 -9.81 -14.93 -10.55
N ASP A 154 -8.81 -15.42 -9.80
CA ASP A 154 -7.88 -14.65 -8.97
C ASP A 154 -6.43 -14.92 -9.43
N PRO A 155 -5.80 -14.01 -10.21
CA PRO A 155 -4.45 -14.20 -10.74
C PRO A 155 -3.36 -14.25 -9.66
N PHE A 156 -3.69 -13.91 -8.41
CA PHE A 156 -2.76 -13.97 -7.28
C PHE A 156 -2.80 -15.29 -6.53
N THR A 157 -3.73 -16.19 -6.86
CA THR A 157 -3.79 -17.53 -6.26
C THR A 157 -3.09 -18.54 -7.14
N ASN A 158 -2.05 -19.17 -6.59
CA ASN A 158 -1.19 -20.11 -7.32
C ASN A 158 -0.67 -19.53 -8.66
N PRO A 159 0.03 -18.38 -8.61
CA PRO A 159 0.52 -17.73 -9.81
C PRO A 159 1.57 -18.61 -10.52
N LEU A 160 1.71 -18.42 -11.83
CA LEU A 160 2.72 -19.09 -12.66
C LEU A 160 4.13 -18.73 -12.19
N ASP A 161 5.01 -19.72 -12.20
CA ASP A 161 6.43 -19.70 -11.82
C ASP A 161 7.11 -20.67 -12.80
N THR A 162 7.53 -20.13 -13.95
CA THR A 162 7.95 -20.92 -15.12
C THR A 162 9.27 -21.64 -14.87
N ASP A 163 10.22 -20.96 -14.23
CA ASP A 163 11.54 -21.51 -13.95
C ASP A 163 11.62 -22.30 -12.61
N GLY A 164 10.62 -22.13 -11.74
CA GLY A 164 10.49 -22.83 -10.47
C GLY A 164 11.42 -22.31 -9.37
N ASP A 165 11.87 -21.05 -9.45
CA ASP A 165 12.76 -20.43 -8.47
C ASP A 165 12.03 -19.95 -7.19
N GLY A 166 10.68 -19.90 -7.25
CA GLY A 166 9.79 -19.48 -6.19
C GLY A 166 9.30 -18.03 -6.27
N LEU A 167 9.71 -17.27 -7.29
CA LEU A 167 9.13 -16.00 -7.71
C LEU A 167 8.07 -16.25 -8.79
N PRO A 168 6.87 -15.70 -8.62
CA PRO A 168 5.91 -15.69 -9.71
C PRO A 168 6.35 -14.79 -10.86
N ASN A 169 6.10 -15.20 -12.10
CA ASN A 169 6.43 -14.49 -13.33
C ASN A 169 6.12 -12.97 -13.30
N TYR A 170 4.93 -12.57 -12.83
CA TYR A 170 4.55 -11.14 -12.76
C TYR A 170 5.39 -10.26 -11.81
N ILE A 171 6.32 -10.85 -11.05
CA ILE A 171 7.32 -10.14 -10.25
C ILE A 171 8.73 -10.71 -10.44
N ASP A 172 8.88 -11.62 -11.40
CA ASP A 172 10.16 -12.17 -11.80
C ASP A 172 10.69 -11.37 -12.98
N PHE A 173 11.99 -11.13 -12.99
CA PHE A 173 12.65 -10.32 -14.00
C PHE A 173 13.13 -11.17 -15.19
N ASP A 174 13.14 -12.49 -15.02
CA ASP A 174 13.72 -13.52 -15.90
C ASP A 174 12.88 -14.79 -15.70
N ASP A 175 11.70 -14.80 -16.33
CA ASP A 175 10.60 -15.74 -16.05
C ASP A 175 10.98 -17.23 -16.23
N ASP A 176 11.89 -17.52 -17.15
CA ASP A 176 12.33 -18.87 -17.51
C ASP A 176 13.77 -19.19 -17.01
N GLY A 177 14.41 -18.21 -16.37
CA GLY A 177 15.67 -18.33 -15.65
C GLY A 177 16.88 -18.50 -16.58
N ASP A 178 16.83 -17.96 -17.78
CA ASP A 178 17.82 -18.14 -18.83
C ASP A 178 18.92 -17.03 -18.86
N ASN A 179 18.83 -16.06 -17.95
CA ASN A 179 19.65 -14.86 -17.81
C ASN A 179 19.40 -13.75 -18.84
N VAL A 180 18.38 -13.88 -19.67
CA VAL A 180 17.82 -12.80 -20.50
C VAL A 180 16.63 -12.19 -19.76
N PRO A 181 16.57 -10.86 -19.62
CA PRO A 181 15.42 -10.23 -18.98
C PRO A 181 14.13 -10.46 -19.78
N THR A 182 13.04 -10.86 -19.12
CA THR A 182 11.69 -11.04 -19.70
C THR A 182 11.31 -9.88 -20.63
N ALA A 183 11.50 -8.63 -20.18
CA ALA A 183 11.19 -7.43 -20.97
C ALA A 183 11.98 -7.29 -22.29
N ASN A 184 13.10 -7.98 -22.46
CA ASN A 184 13.87 -8.00 -23.70
C ASN A 184 13.31 -9.00 -24.73
N GLU A 185 12.51 -9.96 -24.31
CA GLU A 185 11.97 -11.06 -25.11
C GLU A 185 10.53 -10.82 -25.55
N LEU A 186 9.86 -9.85 -24.94
CA LEU A 186 8.49 -9.49 -25.30
C LEU A 186 8.38 -8.67 -26.61
N ASP A 187 7.13 -8.43 -27.05
CA ASP A 187 6.85 -7.58 -28.22
C ASP A 187 7.20 -6.12 -27.94
N THR A 188 8.32 -5.67 -28.50
CA THR A 188 8.75 -4.27 -28.44
C THR A 188 8.33 -3.44 -29.66
N GLU A 189 7.79 -4.08 -30.72
CA GLU A 189 7.36 -3.41 -31.94
C GLU A 189 5.90 -2.93 -31.86
N ASN A 190 5.07 -3.59 -31.04
CA ASN A 190 3.63 -3.29 -30.86
C ASN A 190 2.94 -3.15 -32.23
N ALA A 191 3.12 -4.16 -33.07
CA ALA A 191 2.75 -4.11 -34.48
C ALA A 191 1.22 -4.04 -34.70
N ASP A 192 0.45 -4.50 -33.73
CA ASP A 192 -1.02 -4.47 -33.71
C ASP A 192 -1.60 -3.23 -33.00
N GLY A 193 -0.80 -2.52 -32.19
CA GLY A 193 -1.11 -1.21 -31.63
C GLY A 193 -2.03 -1.26 -30.41
N ASP A 194 -1.99 -2.35 -29.64
CA ASP A 194 -2.76 -2.50 -28.41
C ASP A 194 -2.01 -2.08 -27.13
N ASP A 195 -0.71 -1.78 -27.24
CA ASP A 195 0.18 -1.41 -26.14
C ASP A 195 0.33 -2.53 -25.07
N ASN A 196 0.04 -3.80 -25.43
CA ASN A 196 0.26 -4.97 -24.58
C ASN A 196 1.40 -5.83 -25.16
N PRO A 197 2.57 -5.93 -24.49
CA PRO A 197 3.72 -6.65 -25.01
C PRO A 197 3.55 -8.19 -25.03
N TYR A 198 2.48 -8.72 -24.43
CA TYR A 198 2.17 -10.16 -24.34
C TYR A 198 1.21 -10.67 -25.44
N THR A 199 0.65 -9.81 -26.30
CA THR A 199 -0.35 -10.27 -27.29
C THR A 199 0.27 -10.91 -28.54
N ASN A 200 1.56 -10.69 -28.81
CA ASN A 200 2.35 -11.38 -29.84
C ASN A 200 3.85 -11.41 -29.46
N PRO A 201 4.23 -12.09 -28.36
CA PRO A 201 5.62 -12.13 -27.90
C PRO A 201 6.52 -12.80 -28.94
N LYS A 202 7.84 -12.65 -28.78
CA LYS A 202 8.80 -13.33 -29.65
C LYS A 202 8.72 -14.85 -29.41
N ASP A 203 9.01 -15.58 -30.49
CA ASP A 203 9.01 -17.04 -30.56
C ASP A 203 10.03 -17.37 -31.68
N THR A 204 11.30 -17.41 -31.29
CA THR A 204 12.45 -17.38 -32.18
C THR A 204 12.56 -18.67 -32.99
N ASP A 205 12.31 -19.82 -32.37
CA ASP A 205 12.35 -21.14 -33.02
C ASP A 205 11.00 -21.58 -33.65
N ASN A 206 9.90 -20.89 -33.32
CA ASN A 206 8.53 -21.15 -33.77
C ASN A 206 7.95 -22.49 -33.29
N ASP A 207 8.32 -22.94 -32.09
CA ASP A 207 7.75 -24.13 -31.46
C ASP A 207 6.39 -23.87 -30.76
N GLY A 208 6.09 -22.59 -30.51
CA GLY A 208 4.86 -22.10 -29.88
C GLY A 208 4.95 -21.81 -28.39
N ILE A 209 6.14 -21.91 -27.79
CA ILE A 209 6.50 -21.33 -26.50
C ILE A 209 7.16 -19.97 -26.79
N PRO A 210 6.71 -18.87 -26.18
CA PRO A 210 7.39 -17.59 -26.32
C PRO A 210 8.78 -17.58 -25.68
N ASP A 211 9.71 -16.79 -26.23
CA ASP A 211 11.11 -16.67 -25.78
C ASP A 211 11.20 -16.44 -24.25
N TYR A 212 10.44 -15.49 -23.69
CA TYR A 212 10.42 -15.22 -22.23
C TYR A 212 9.91 -16.38 -21.34
N LEU A 213 9.46 -17.50 -21.93
CA LEU A 213 9.02 -18.71 -21.25
C LEU A 213 9.79 -19.95 -21.74
N ASP A 214 10.81 -19.79 -22.59
CA ASP A 214 11.55 -20.86 -23.24
C ASP A 214 13.07 -20.77 -22.99
N PRO A 215 13.64 -21.63 -22.13
CA PRO A 215 15.06 -21.52 -21.77
C PRO A 215 16.05 -21.95 -22.88
N ASP A 216 15.59 -22.20 -24.10
CA ASP A 216 16.34 -22.59 -25.33
C ASP A 216 15.72 -21.88 -26.56
N ASP A 217 15.75 -20.54 -26.55
CA ASP A 217 15.11 -19.62 -27.51
C ASP A 217 15.20 -19.99 -29.00
N ASP A 218 16.34 -20.52 -29.44
CA ASP A 218 16.58 -20.85 -30.84
C ASP A 218 16.42 -22.35 -31.18
N GLY A 219 16.15 -23.17 -30.16
CA GLY A 219 15.87 -24.59 -30.27
C GLY A 219 17.04 -25.44 -30.77
N ASP A 220 18.29 -24.98 -30.59
CA ASP A 220 19.48 -25.71 -31.01
C ASP A 220 19.90 -26.82 -30.02
N GLY A 221 19.33 -26.80 -28.81
CA GLY A 221 19.53 -27.77 -27.74
C GLY A 221 20.57 -27.35 -26.71
N ILE A 222 21.10 -26.13 -26.78
CA ILE A 222 21.91 -25.49 -25.74
C ILE A 222 21.05 -24.40 -25.09
N LEU A 223 20.79 -24.52 -23.78
CA LEU A 223 20.03 -23.49 -23.08
C LEU A 223 20.65 -22.10 -23.27
N THR A 224 19.83 -21.07 -23.45
CA THR A 224 20.25 -19.67 -23.64
C THR A 224 21.29 -19.23 -22.60
N ARG A 225 21.08 -19.55 -21.31
CA ARG A 225 22.06 -19.25 -20.24
C ARG A 225 23.45 -19.83 -20.47
N ASN A 226 23.55 -20.94 -21.21
CA ASN A 226 24.80 -21.61 -21.52
C ASN A 226 25.42 -21.14 -22.85
N GLU A 227 24.84 -20.15 -23.50
CA GLU A 227 25.40 -19.51 -24.70
C GLU A 227 26.14 -18.21 -24.37
N ASP A 228 26.25 -17.88 -23.08
CA ASP A 228 27.15 -16.87 -22.55
C ASP A 228 28.61 -17.37 -22.58
N THR A 229 29.29 -17.10 -23.69
CA THR A 229 30.66 -17.54 -23.99
C THR A 229 31.67 -16.96 -22.99
N ASN A 230 31.35 -15.86 -22.34
CA ASN A 230 32.26 -15.13 -21.48
C ASN A 230 31.94 -15.26 -19.97
N ALA A 231 30.82 -15.91 -19.64
CA ALA A 231 30.31 -16.19 -18.30
C ALA A 231 30.11 -14.92 -17.45
N ASN A 232 29.60 -13.84 -18.06
CA ASN A 232 29.24 -12.58 -17.39
C ASN A 232 27.78 -12.53 -16.90
N LEU A 233 26.98 -13.57 -17.14
CA LEU A 233 25.53 -13.63 -16.90
C LEU A 233 24.72 -12.68 -17.80
N ASP A 234 25.19 -12.51 -19.04
CA ASP A 234 24.51 -11.67 -20.04
C ASP A 234 24.67 -12.28 -21.45
N PRO A 235 23.87 -13.31 -21.80
CA PRO A 235 23.87 -13.90 -23.14
C PRO A 235 23.60 -12.87 -24.27
N THR A 236 22.95 -11.75 -23.93
CA THR A 236 22.54 -10.72 -24.89
C THR A 236 23.69 -9.98 -25.56
N ASP A 237 24.90 -10.03 -24.98
CA ASP A 237 26.09 -9.33 -25.49
C ASP A 237 27.07 -10.22 -26.29
N ASP A 238 26.81 -11.53 -26.34
CA ASP A 238 27.61 -12.48 -27.09
C ASP A 238 27.09 -12.64 -28.53
N VAL A 239 27.94 -12.24 -29.49
CA VAL A 239 27.61 -12.16 -30.92
C VAL A 239 28.77 -12.67 -31.76
N THR A 240 28.59 -13.83 -32.38
CA THR A 240 29.54 -14.43 -33.33
C THR A 240 29.34 -13.89 -34.75
N ASP A 241 28.10 -13.75 -35.22
CA ASP A 241 27.76 -13.11 -36.51
C ASP A 241 26.88 -11.87 -36.30
N PRO A 242 27.44 -10.65 -36.43
CA PRO A 242 26.69 -9.41 -36.29
C PRO A 242 25.55 -9.21 -37.29
N ALA A 243 25.45 -10.04 -38.34
CA ALA A 243 24.34 -10.00 -39.29
C ALA A 243 23.11 -10.78 -38.80
N VAL A 244 23.28 -11.71 -37.85
CA VAL A 244 22.21 -12.54 -37.29
C VAL A 244 21.71 -11.93 -35.99
N GLY A 245 22.63 -11.56 -35.08
CA GLY A 245 22.26 -11.02 -33.77
C GLY A 245 23.03 -11.71 -32.65
N PRO A 246 22.51 -11.66 -31.41
CA PRO A 246 22.97 -12.49 -30.30
C PRO A 246 23.02 -13.97 -30.66
N ASP A 247 23.97 -14.68 -30.04
CA ASP A 247 24.21 -16.09 -30.36
C ASP A 247 23.05 -16.98 -29.89
N PHE A 248 22.39 -16.67 -28.78
CA PHE A 248 21.22 -17.41 -28.26
C PHE A 248 19.94 -17.33 -29.10
N LEU A 249 19.93 -16.48 -30.13
CA LEU A 249 18.84 -16.35 -31.09
C LEU A 249 19.23 -16.93 -32.46
N ASN A 250 20.29 -17.75 -32.52
CA ASN A 250 20.95 -18.15 -33.75
C ASN A 250 21.31 -19.65 -33.75
N PRO A 251 20.43 -20.51 -34.32
CA PRO A 251 20.57 -21.96 -34.18
C PRO A 251 21.73 -22.58 -34.97
N ASP A 252 22.51 -21.75 -35.67
CA ASP A 252 23.77 -22.14 -36.29
C ASP A 252 24.97 -22.04 -35.30
N VAL A 253 24.79 -21.53 -34.08
CA VAL A 253 25.85 -21.20 -33.09
C VAL A 253 25.74 -21.99 -31.75
N ALA A 254 25.55 -23.30 -31.81
CA ALA A 254 25.61 -24.19 -30.63
C ALA A 254 26.98 -24.31 -29.90
N VAL A 255 27.42 -23.28 -29.16
CA VAL A 255 28.67 -23.30 -28.37
C VAL A 255 28.37 -23.23 -26.87
N GLU A 256 28.26 -24.41 -26.26
CA GLU A 256 27.99 -24.54 -24.83
C GLU A 256 29.15 -24.02 -23.93
N THR A 257 28.80 -23.07 -23.08
CA THR A 257 29.58 -22.58 -21.93
C THR A 257 28.78 -22.80 -20.66
N PHE A 258 29.31 -23.56 -19.72
CA PHE A 258 28.55 -23.96 -18.54
C PHE A 258 28.45 -22.81 -17.52
N VAL A 259 27.23 -22.31 -17.31
CA VAL A 259 26.88 -21.24 -16.38
C VAL A 259 25.98 -21.79 -15.27
N GLU A 260 26.50 -21.86 -14.03
CA GLU A 260 25.74 -22.34 -12.84
C GLU A 260 25.10 -21.21 -12.03
N ALA A 261 25.25 -19.97 -12.46
CA ALA A 261 24.78 -18.80 -11.74
C ALA A 261 23.62 -18.14 -12.49
N TYR A 262 22.73 -17.56 -11.71
CA TYR A 262 21.56 -16.83 -12.18
C TYR A 262 21.72 -15.36 -11.81
N ARG A 263 21.08 -14.49 -12.57
CA ARG A 263 21.00 -13.06 -12.24
C ARG A 263 20.22 -12.90 -10.94
N SER A 264 20.52 -11.82 -10.22
CA SER A 264 19.71 -11.46 -9.05
C SER A 264 18.63 -10.50 -9.49
N HIS A 265 17.42 -10.72 -9.03
CA HIS A 265 16.24 -9.95 -9.42
C HIS A 265 15.85 -8.97 -8.32
N THR A 266 15.22 -7.87 -8.71
CA THR A 266 14.71 -6.90 -7.75
C THR A 266 13.29 -6.54 -8.07
N PHE A 267 12.43 -6.52 -7.06
CA PHE A 267 11.11 -5.93 -7.17
C PHE A 267 10.88 -4.93 -6.04
N THR A 268 9.97 -4.00 -6.29
CA THR A 268 9.57 -2.96 -5.36
C THR A 268 8.17 -3.26 -4.86
N LEU A 269 8.01 -3.32 -3.54
CA LEU A 269 6.70 -3.33 -2.90
C LEU A 269 6.28 -1.90 -2.57
N THR A 270 5.15 -1.48 -3.10
CA THR A 270 4.53 -0.19 -2.80
C THR A 270 3.15 -0.42 -2.19
N THR A 271 2.86 0.27 -1.09
CA THR A 271 1.61 0.07 -0.36
C THR A 271 0.85 1.37 -0.19
N SER A 272 -0.44 1.34 -0.51
CA SER A 272 -1.39 2.42 -0.19
C SER A 272 -2.37 1.94 0.88
N VAL A 273 -2.71 2.83 1.81
CA VAL A 273 -3.64 2.51 2.91
C VAL A 273 -4.74 3.54 2.98
N THR A 274 -5.98 3.07 2.97
CA THR A 274 -7.17 3.86 3.24
C THR A 274 -7.69 3.54 4.63
N VAL A 275 -8.00 4.58 5.42
CA VAL A 275 -8.45 4.44 6.81
C VAL A 275 -9.84 5.03 6.97
N THR A 276 -10.77 4.22 7.47
CA THR A 276 -12.13 4.61 7.81
C THR A 276 -12.47 4.20 9.24
N LEU A 277 -13.00 5.12 10.04
CA LEU A 277 -13.54 4.83 11.37
C LEU A 277 -15.06 4.61 11.27
N LEU A 278 -15.56 3.55 11.88
CA LEU A 278 -16.97 3.16 11.88
C LEU A 278 -17.52 3.16 13.31
N ASP A 279 -18.76 3.65 13.48
CA ASP A 279 -19.46 3.72 14.77
C ASP A 279 -18.61 4.33 15.90
N LEU A 280 -17.80 5.32 15.57
CA LEU A 280 -16.87 5.99 16.48
C LEU A 280 -17.65 6.81 17.51
N VAL A 281 -17.33 6.58 18.79
CA VAL A 281 -17.82 7.39 19.91
C VAL A 281 -16.64 8.01 20.64
N LEU A 282 -16.51 9.33 20.52
CA LEU A 282 -15.51 10.16 21.16
C LEU A 282 -16.09 10.78 22.44
N THR A 283 -15.40 10.66 23.57
CA THR A 283 -15.91 11.12 24.87
C THR A 283 -14.92 12.02 25.61
N ASN A 284 -15.42 13.10 26.21
CA ASN A 284 -14.67 13.96 27.11
C ASN A 284 -15.54 14.33 28.33
N GLY A 285 -15.34 13.61 29.45
CA GLY A 285 -16.15 13.80 30.65
C GLY A 285 -17.62 13.37 30.45
N SER A 286 -18.52 14.33 30.24
CA SER A 286 -19.94 14.09 29.96
C SER A 286 -20.33 14.42 28.52
N GLU A 287 -19.39 14.91 27.72
CA GLU A 287 -19.60 15.23 26.31
C GLU A 287 -19.30 14.01 25.44
N GLU A 288 -20.12 13.80 24.41
CA GLU A 288 -19.98 12.73 23.44
C GLU A 288 -20.12 13.27 22.02
N LEU A 289 -19.23 12.83 21.12
CA LEU A 289 -19.33 13.04 19.68
C LEU A 289 -19.43 11.67 19.02
N ILE A 290 -20.47 11.46 18.24
CA ILE A 290 -20.73 10.19 17.55
C ILE A 290 -20.52 10.40 16.04
N ARG A 291 -19.85 9.45 15.40
CA ARG A 291 -19.68 9.37 13.94
C ARG A 291 -19.98 7.94 13.49
N GLU A 292 -21.05 7.76 12.71
CA GLU A 292 -21.39 6.46 12.13
C GLU A 292 -20.31 5.99 11.14
N SER A 293 -19.81 6.92 10.33
CA SER A 293 -18.67 6.71 9.45
C SER A 293 -17.86 7.99 9.37
N LEU A 294 -16.54 7.84 9.45
CA LEU A 294 -15.57 8.92 9.30
C LEU A 294 -14.41 8.41 8.46
N PHE A 295 -14.35 8.86 7.21
CA PHE A 295 -13.20 8.67 6.34
C PHE A 295 -12.04 9.51 6.86
N LEU A 296 -10.98 8.87 7.34
CA LEU A 296 -9.76 9.58 7.72
C LEU A 296 -8.92 9.91 6.50
N GLY A 297 -8.86 9.08 5.47
CA GLY A 297 -8.09 9.42 4.27
C GLY A 297 -7.38 8.23 3.67
N THR A 298 -6.70 8.51 2.56
CA THR A 298 -5.82 7.58 1.87
C THR A 298 -4.40 8.11 1.94
N ILE A 299 -3.45 7.24 2.26
CA ILE A 299 -2.02 7.51 2.17
C ILE A 299 -1.50 6.67 1.00
N ASP A 300 -1.18 7.35 -0.09
CA ASP A 300 -0.51 6.74 -1.22
C ASP A 300 0.96 6.50 -0.86
N ASN A 301 1.52 5.35 -1.24
CA ASN A 301 2.91 4.99 -0.94
C ASN A 301 3.24 5.07 0.57
N ALA A 302 2.30 4.66 1.43
CA ALA A 302 2.46 4.55 2.88
C ALA A 302 3.66 3.67 3.28
N PHE A 303 4.05 2.75 2.41
CA PHE A 303 5.27 1.95 2.48
C PHE A 303 5.85 1.78 1.07
N ASN A 304 7.18 1.79 0.99
CA ASN A 304 7.92 1.52 -0.25
C ASN A 304 9.25 0.85 0.13
N ALA A 305 9.53 -0.33 -0.43
CA ALA A 305 10.78 -1.03 -0.24
C ALA A 305 11.15 -1.84 -1.49
N THR A 306 12.43 -1.85 -1.83
CA THR A 306 13.00 -2.72 -2.87
C THR A 306 13.58 -3.97 -2.23
N PHE A 307 13.21 -5.12 -2.75
CA PHE A 307 13.73 -6.42 -2.38
C PHE A 307 14.74 -6.88 -3.44
N LEU A 308 15.78 -7.57 -2.99
CA LEU A 308 16.74 -8.26 -3.85
C LEU A 308 16.56 -9.75 -3.58
N VAL A 309 16.28 -10.51 -4.62
CA VAL A 309 16.10 -11.96 -4.56
C VAL A 309 17.18 -12.61 -5.41
N GLU A 310 17.81 -13.64 -4.84
CA GLU A 310 18.66 -14.55 -5.60
C GLU A 310 17.81 -15.78 -5.90
N PRO A 311 17.64 -16.16 -7.18
CA PRO A 311 16.90 -17.35 -7.58
C PRO A 311 17.36 -18.60 -6.84
N VAL A 312 16.41 -19.43 -6.37
CA VAL A 312 16.71 -20.65 -5.63
C VAL A 312 16.10 -21.87 -6.30
N PHE A 313 16.78 -22.36 -7.33
CA PHE A 313 16.43 -23.63 -7.96
C PHE A 313 16.69 -24.81 -7.03
N THR A 314 15.62 -25.48 -6.60
CA THR A 314 15.78 -26.73 -5.86
C THR A 314 16.22 -27.84 -6.80
N ASN A 315 17.40 -28.42 -6.56
CA ASN A 315 17.85 -29.60 -7.28
C ASN A 315 16.98 -30.80 -6.88
N ASP A 316 15.94 -31.11 -7.65
CA ASP A 316 15.14 -32.34 -7.50
C ASP A 316 15.78 -33.55 -8.22
#